data_AF-A0A7W0QLT1-F1
#
_entry.id   AF-A0A7W0QLT1-F1
#
_cell.length_a   1.000
_cell.length_b   1.000
_cell.length_c   1.000
_cell.angle_alpha   90.00
_cell.angle_beta   90.00
_cell.angle_gamma   90.00
#
_symmetry.space_group_name_H-M   'P 1'
#
loop_
_entity.id
_entity.type
_entity.pdbx_description
1 polymer ?
#
loop_
_entity_poly.entity_id
_entity_poly.type
_entity_poly.pdbx_seq_one_letter_code
_entity_poly.pdbx_strand_id
1 'polypeptide(L)' 'MKITERIHIDKPPEDVWAVVSDPTTHTSWRPALVEFRQVSDGPLAVGSHIRERIRWRGREIEIDDYVTAL' A
#
# COMPACT_ATOMS: atom_id res chain seq x y z
N MET A 1 16.09 -5.27 11.27
CA MET A 1 15.74 -6.64 10.83
C MET A 1 15.17 -6.54 9.42
N LYS A 2 15.61 -7.36 8.47
CA LYS A 2 15.07 -7.39 7.10
C LYS A 2 14.22 -8.66 6.94
N ILE A 3 12.97 -8.50 6.51
CA ILE A 3 12.10 -9.60 6.11
C ILE A 3 11.97 -9.55 4.59
N THR A 4 11.90 -10.70 3.92
CA THR A 4 11.69 -10.80 2.47
C THR A 4 10.73 -11.95 2.19
N GLU A 5 9.71 -11.67 1.39
CA GLU A 5 8.67 -12.62 0.97
C GLU A 5 8.54 -12.57 -0.56
N ARG A 6 8.15 -13.70 -1.18
CA ARG A 6 7.92 -13.79 -2.62
C ARG A 6 6.70 -14.67 -2.88
N ILE A 7 5.83 -14.21 -3.77
CA ILE A 7 4.66 -14.96 -4.27
C ILE A 7 4.74 -15.03 -5.80
N HIS A 8 4.17 -16.09 -6.38
CA HIS A 8 3.99 -16.21 -7.83
C HIS A 8 2.57 -15.81 -8.19
N ILE A 9 2.41 -14.92 -9.17
CA ILE A 9 1.12 -14.48 -9.70
C ILE A 9 1.12 -14.83 -11.18
N ASP A 10 0.13 -15.61 -11.62
CA ASP A 10 -0.03 -16.02 -13.02
C ASP A 10 -0.67 -14.89 -13.86
N LYS A 11 0.04 -13.75 -13.90
CA LYS A 11 -0.32 -12.54 -14.64
C LYS A 11 0.94 -11.82 -15.16
N PRO A 12 0.84 -11.09 -16.28
CA PRO A 12 1.90 -10.22 -16.74
C PRO A 12 2.32 -9.20 -15.65
N PRO A 13 3.61 -8.85 -15.53
CA PRO A 13 4.08 -7.89 -14.54
C PRO A 13 3.39 -6.52 -14.62
N GLU A 14 3.05 -6.06 -15.83
CA GLU A 14 2.33 -4.81 -16.06
C GLU A 14 0.93 -4.80 -15.44
N ASP A 15 0.21 -5.91 -15.50
CA ASP A 15 -1.12 -6.06 -14.88
C ASP A 15 -1.00 -6.03 -13.35
N VAL A 16 0.03 -6.70 -12.81
CA VAL A 16 0.31 -6.69 -11.37
C VAL A 16 0.72 -5.29 -10.91
N TRP A 17 1.57 -4.62 -11.69
CA TRP A 17 2.04 -3.26 -11.38
C TRP A 17 0.90 -2.25 -11.38
N ALA A 18 -0.01 -2.32 -12.35
CA ALA A 18 -1.18 -1.45 -12.41
C ALA A 18 -2.07 -1.54 -11.15
N VAL A 19 -2.15 -2.72 -10.52
CA VAL A 19 -2.86 -2.90 -9.25
C VAL A 19 -2.02 -2.43 -8.07
N VAL A 20 -0.78 -2.90 -7.92
CA VAL A 20 0.03 -2.62 -6.73
C VAL A 20 0.41 -1.13 -6.62
N SER A 21 0.64 -0.47 -7.75
CA SER A 21 1.04 0.95 -7.80
C SER A 21 -0.12 1.93 -7.58
N ASP A 22 -1.37 1.47 -7.70
CA ASP A 22 -2.58 2.29 -7.49
C ASP A 22 -3.16 2.05 -6.09
N PRO A 23 -3.04 3.01 -5.16
CA PRO A 23 -3.57 2.87 -3.81
C PRO A 23 -5.08 2.66 -3.72
N THR A 24 -5.85 3.05 -4.74
CA THR A 24 -7.30 2.88 -4.72
C THR A 24 -7.71 1.41 -4.80
N THR A 25 -6.81 0.53 -5.24
CA THR A 25 -7.03 -0.92 -5.27
C THR A 25 -6.65 -1.61 -3.96
N HIS A 26 -5.90 -0.93 -3.08
CA HIS A 26 -5.20 -1.61 -1.98
C HIS A 26 -6.14 -2.30 -1.00
N THR A 27 -7.31 -1.73 -0.73
CA THR A 27 -8.31 -2.33 0.17
C THR A 27 -8.91 -3.62 -0.39
N SER A 28 -8.81 -3.89 -1.70
CA SER A 28 -9.32 -5.13 -2.29
C SER A 28 -8.39 -6.32 -2.10
N TRP A 29 -7.09 -6.10 -1.90
CA TRP A 29 -6.07 -7.15 -1.84
C TRP A 29 -5.20 -7.13 -0.58
N ARG A 30 -5.27 -6.09 0.26
CA ARG A 30 -4.65 -6.02 1.58
C ARG A 30 -5.72 -6.21 2.66
N PRO A 31 -5.94 -7.43 3.19
CA PRO A 31 -7.07 -7.71 4.09
C PRO A 31 -7.07 -6.92 5.40
N ALA A 32 -5.90 -6.48 5.85
CA ALA A 32 -5.77 -5.67 7.05
C ALA A 32 -6.01 -4.17 6.79
N LEU A 33 -5.97 -3.69 5.55
CA LEU A 33 -6.10 -2.27 5.24
C LEU A 33 -7.59 -1.86 5.29
N VAL A 34 -7.91 -0.95 6.20
CA VAL A 34 -9.26 -0.41 6.38
C VAL A 34 -9.43 0.88 5.60
N GLU A 35 -8.37 1.70 5.53
CA GLU A 35 -8.39 2.99 4.87
C GLU A 35 -6.99 3.34 4.35
N PHE A 36 -6.94 3.92 3.15
CA PHE A 36 -5.75 4.53 2.57
C PHE A 36 -6.06 5.99 2.28
N ARG A 37 -5.17 6.89 2.71
CA ARG A 37 -5.28 8.32 2.41
C ARG A 37 -3.92 8.91 2.10
N GLN A 38 -3.76 9.49 0.91
CA GLN A 38 -2.62 10.37 0.67
C GLN A 38 -2.86 11.71 1.39
N VAL A 39 -1.89 12.12 2.22
CA VAL A 39 -1.94 13.36 2.99
C VAL A 39 -1.30 14.50 2.21
N SER A 40 -0.25 14.21 1.45
CA SER A 40 0.41 15.17 0.56
C SER A 40 -0.42 15.45 -0.69
N ASP A 41 -0.35 16.68 -1.20
CA ASP A 41 -0.98 17.05 -2.47
C ASP A 41 -0.28 16.43 -3.69
N GLY A 42 -1.01 16.39 -4.81
CA GLY A 42 -0.48 15.96 -6.11
C GLY A 42 -0.48 14.44 -6.33
N PRO A 43 0.08 13.97 -7.46
CA PRO A 43 0.19 12.54 -7.75
C PRO A 43 1.07 11.81 -6.74
N LEU A 44 0.85 10.51 -6.57
CA LEU A 44 1.71 9.66 -5.76
C LEU A 44 3.12 9.63 -6.36
N ALA A 45 4.11 10.05 -5.58
CA ALA A 45 5.50 10.12 -5.99
C ALA A 45 6.43 9.86 -4.79
N VAL A 46 7.73 9.69 -5.05
CA VAL A 46 8.74 9.68 -3.99
C VAL A 46 8.65 10.97 -3.18
N GLY A 47 8.56 10.85 -1.86
CA GLY A 47 8.34 11.94 -0.91
C GLY A 47 6.87 12.14 -0.50
N SER A 48 5.91 11.51 -1.18
CA SER A 48 4.50 11.57 -0.76
C SER A 48 4.31 11.02 0.65
N HIS A 49 3.46 11.68 1.42
CA HIS A 49 3.05 11.26 2.77
C HIS A 49 1.69 10.58 2.67
N ILE A 50 1.64 9.36 3.19
CA ILE A 50 0.46 8.51 3.22
C ILE A 50 0.09 8.28 4.69
N ARG A 51 -1.22 8.20 4.94
CA ARG A 51 -1.79 7.73 6.17
C ARG A 51 -2.68 6.53 5.91
N GLU A 52 -2.40 5.44 6.59
CA GLU A 52 -3.18 4.21 6.49
C GLU A 52 -3.81 3.87 7.84
N ARG A 53 -5.01 3.29 7.81
CA ARG A 53 -5.60 2.65 8.98
C ARG A 53 -5.68 1.16 8.72
N ILE A 54 -5.07 0.36 9.58
CA ILE A 54 -5.08 -1.09 9.49
C ILE A 54 -5.81 -1.73 10.67
N ARG A 55 -6.44 -2.88 10.43
CA ARG A 55 -6.98 -3.75 11.47
C ARG A 55 -5.96 -4.83 11.78
N TRP A 56 -5.38 -4.76 12.98
CA TRP A 56 -4.38 -5.70 13.45
C TRP A 56 -4.78 -6.26 14.82
N ARG A 57 -4.92 -7.59 14.90
CA ARG A 57 -5.32 -8.32 16.13
C ARG A 57 -6.54 -7.72 16.84
N GLY A 58 -7.56 -7.36 16.07
CA GLY A 58 -8.82 -6.81 16.58
C GLY A 58 -8.77 -5.33 16.98
N ARG A 59 -7.66 -4.64 16.73
CA ARG A 59 -7.50 -3.21 16.97
C ARG A 59 -7.30 -2.47 15.65
N GLU A 60 -7.72 -1.22 15.60
CA GLU A 60 -7.39 -0.34 14.49
C GLU A 60 -6.17 0.51 14.87
N ILE A 61 -5.21 0.60 13.95
CA ILE A 61 -3.94 1.28 14.13
C ILE A 61 -3.76 2.22 12.95
N GLU A 62 -3.33 3.45 13.22
CA GLU A 62 -2.92 4.41 12.21
C GLU A 62 -1.41 4.28 11.94
N ILE A 63 -1.04 4.33 10.66
CA ILE A 63 0.34 4.27 10.18
C ILE A 63 0.60 5.51 9.33
N ASP A 64 1.69 6.20 9.61
CA ASP A 64 2.21 7.28 8.77
C ASP A 64 3.39 6.74 7.94
N ASP A 65 3.24 6.78 6.62
CA ASP A 65 4.19 6.24 5.66
C ASP A 65 4.72 7.34 4.71
N TYR A 66 5.99 7.20 4.32
CA TYR A 66 6.60 8.06 3.32
C TYR A 66 7.11 7.22 2.15
N VAL A 67 6.70 7.58 0.94
CA VAL A 67 7.15 6.89 -0.27
C VAL A 67 8.63 7.22 -0.49
N THR A 68 9.47 6.21 -0.58
CA THR A 68 10.92 6.38 -0.80
C THR A 68 11.39 5.86 -2.16
N ALA A 69 10.59 5.01 -2.81
CA ALA A 69 10.79 4.50 -4.17
C ALA A 69 9.45 4.04 -4.76
N LEU A 70 9.35 4.08 -6.10
CA LEU A 70 8.29 3.48 -6.92
C LEU A 70 8.93 2.50 -7.91
#